data_AF-A0A2G6EVP4-F1
#
_entry.id   AF-A0A2G6EVP4-F1
#
_cell.length_a   1.000
_cell.length_b   1.000
_cell.length_c   1.000
_cell.angle_alpha   90.00
_cell.angle_beta   90.00
_cell.angle_gamma   90.00
#
_symmetry.space_group_name_H-M   'P 1'
#
loop_
_entity.id
_entity.type
_entity.pdbx_description
1 polymer ?
#
loop_
_entity_poly.entity_id
_entity_poly.type
_entity_poly.pdbx_seq_one_letter_code
_entity_poly.pdbx_strand_id
1 'polypeptide(L)'
;MKEAYSELYRASEYAHKLNTDELMSKLKTLLGVGDEDKNIRYVVGTFQELVKLSNFDGKKSSRISSSQKKPVENIEKPKESIQKQGPSEEHIAIKRKFGISYTINLNLPATTEIEVYNSIFKALKENLLDE
;
A
#
# COMPACT_ATOMS: atom_id res chain seq x y z
N MET A 1 -2.28 17.01 11.80
CA MET A 1 -1.40 15.94 12.33
C MET A 1 -1.74 15.52 13.75
N LYS A 2 -1.52 16.35 14.79
CA LYS A 2 -1.70 15.93 16.19
C LYS A 2 -3.10 15.37 16.51
N GLU A 3 -4.15 15.90 15.89
CA GLU A 3 -5.53 15.39 16.03
C GLU A 3 -5.75 14.09 15.23
N ALA A 4 -5.39 14.09 13.94
CA ALA A 4 -5.59 12.95 13.04
C ALA A 4 -4.82 11.68 13.45
N TYR A 5 -3.67 11.83 14.10
CA TYR A 5 -2.88 10.73 14.68
C TYR A 5 -2.87 10.82 16.22
N SER A 6 -3.98 11.24 16.83
CA SER A 6 -4.08 11.49 18.27
C SER A 6 -3.62 10.31 19.14
N GLU A 7 -3.99 9.08 18.79
CA GLU A 7 -3.55 7.87 19.52
C GLU A 7 -2.04 7.66 19.48
N LEU A 8 -1.42 7.84 18.31
CA LEU A 8 0.04 7.78 18.14
C LEU A 8 0.75 8.88 18.95
N TYR A 9 0.16 10.09 19.00
CA TYR A 9 0.69 11.20 19.80
C TYR A 9 0.46 11.02 21.32
N ARG A 10 -0.57 10.28 21.75
CA ARG A 10 -0.74 9.85 23.15
C ARG A 10 0.30 8.81 23.55
N ALA A 11 0.66 7.89 22.65
CA ALA A 11 1.74 6.92 22.87
C ALA A 11 3.15 7.52 22.70
N SER A 12 3.27 8.67 22.02
CA SER A 12 4.56 9.29 21.71
C SER A 12 4.42 10.78 21.37
N GLU A 13 4.61 11.65 22.36
CA GLU A 13 4.47 13.11 22.21
C GLU A 13 5.31 13.68 21.04
N TYR A 14 6.52 13.13 20.84
CA TYR A 14 7.44 13.50 19.77
C TYR A 14 7.41 12.54 18.57
N ALA A 15 6.24 11.98 18.21
CA ALA A 15 6.09 11.06 17.07
C ALA A 15 6.68 11.57 15.73
N HIS A 16 6.70 12.88 15.51
CA HIS A 16 7.30 13.55 14.34
C HIS A 16 8.85 13.56 14.33
N LYS A 17 9.52 13.10 15.40
CA LYS A 17 10.98 13.02 15.51
C LYS A 17 11.53 11.59 15.60
N LEU A 18 10.66 10.58 15.62
CA LEU A 18 11.05 9.17 15.70
C LEU A 18 11.78 8.73 14.44
N ASN A 19 12.69 7.76 14.58
CA ASN A 19 13.22 7.05 13.42
C ASN A 19 12.14 6.15 12.78
N THR A 20 12.31 5.81 11.51
CA THR A 20 11.40 4.96 10.71
C THR A 20 11.07 3.64 11.40
N ASP A 21 12.06 2.98 12.01
CA ASP A 21 11.89 1.66 12.63
C ASP A 21 11.15 1.74 13.98
N GLU A 22 11.42 2.78 14.77
CA GLU A 22 10.71 3.07 16.02
C GLU A 22 9.24 3.42 15.74
N LEU A 23 9.02 4.27 14.74
CA LEU A 23 7.70 4.65 14.27
C LEU A 23 6.92 3.43 13.76
N MET A 24 7.56 2.55 12.98
CA MET A 24 6.95 1.28 12.54
C MET A 24 6.58 0.40 13.73
N SER A 25 7.49 0.24 14.69
CA SER A 25 7.26 -0.59 15.88
C SER A 25 6.09 -0.06 16.72
N LYS A 26 6.02 1.26 16.93
CA LYS A 26 4.89 1.89 17.62
C LYS A 26 3.57 1.75 16.86
N LEU A 27 3.57 1.90 15.53
CA LEU A 27 2.36 1.68 14.73
C LEU A 27 1.91 0.20 14.78
N LYS A 28 2.83 -0.77 14.72
CA LYS A 28 2.50 -2.20 14.91
C LYS A 28 1.80 -2.44 16.24
N THR A 29 2.36 -1.92 17.33
CA THR A 29 1.75 -2.01 18.68
C THR A 29 0.39 -1.32 18.76
N LEU A 30 0.24 -0.14 18.13
CA LEU A 30 -0.99 0.66 18.20
C LEU A 30 -2.13 0.07 17.37
N LEU A 31 -1.85 -0.46 16.18
CA LEU A 31 -2.84 -1.09 15.30
C LEU A 31 -3.07 -2.58 15.62
N GLY A 32 -2.25 -3.20 16.49
CA GLY A 32 -2.33 -4.62 16.82
C GLY A 32 -2.00 -5.57 15.65
N VAL A 33 -1.27 -5.08 14.64
CA VAL A 33 -0.95 -5.85 13.42
C VAL A 33 0.34 -6.67 13.58
N GLY A 34 0.34 -7.87 12.99
CA GLY A 34 1.49 -8.77 12.98
C GLY A 34 2.67 -8.24 12.15
N ASP A 35 3.85 -8.81 12.38
CA ASP A 35 5.11 -8.27 11.83
C ASP A 35 5.20 -8.25 10.30
N GLU A 36 4.48 -9.17 9.65
CA GLU A 36 4.43 -9.39 8.20
C GLU A 36 3.49 -8.44 7.43
N ASP A 37 2.76 -7.55 8.12
CA ASP A 37 1.83 -6.64 7.44
C ASP A 37 2.57 -5.58 6.61
N LYS A 38 2.57 -5.77 5.29
CA LYS A 38 3.17 -4.86 4.30
C LYS A 38 2.54 -3.46 4.33
N ASN A 39 1.29 -3.33 4.77
CA ASN A 39 0.58 -2.05 4.85
C ASN A 39 1.28 -1.07 5.80
N ILE A 40 1.92 -1.57 6.86
CA ILE A 40 2.58 -0.73 7.87
C ILE A 40 3.67 0.15 7.26
N ARG A 41 4.37 -0.34 6.22
CA ARG A 41 5.42 0.42 5.50
C ARG A 41 4.81 1.60 4.74
N TYR A 42 3.64 1.42 4.12
CA TYR A 42 2.93 2.49 3.41
C TYR A 42 2.36 3.53 4.39
N VAL A 43 1.82 3.11 5.54
CA VAL A 43 1.33 4.03 6.58
C VAL A 43 2.47 4.86 7.17
N VAL A 44 3.62 4.24 7.46
CA VAL A 44 4.84 4.94 7.91
C VAL A 44 5.32 5.96 6.87
N GLY A 45 5.39 5.58 5.59
CA GLY A 45 5.77 6.50 4.51
C GLY A 45 4.81 7.68 4.36
N THR A 46 3.50 7.42 4.46
CA THR A 46 2.46 8.46 4.43
C THR A 46 2.60 9.41 5.61
N PHE A 47 2.81 8.88 6.82
CA PHE A 47 3.02 9.69 8.02
C PHE A 47 4.27 10.58 7.89
N GLN A 48 5.39 10.06 7.38
CA GLN A 48 6.61 10.84 7.18
C GLN A 48 6.39 11.99 6.18
N GLU A 49 5.68 11.76 5.08
CA GLU A 49 5.38 12.83 4.12
C GLU A 49 4.43 13.89 4.71
N LEU A 50 3.40 13.44 5.44
CA LEU A 50 2.52 14.35 6.18
C LEU A 50 3.26 15.13 7.28
N VAL A 51 4.32 14.58 7.86
CA VAL A 51 5.19 15.30 8.81
C VAL A 51 5.96 16.41 8.10
N LYS A 52 6.56 16.16 6.93
CA LYS A 52 7.27 17.19 6.13
C LYS A 52 6.34 18.34 5.71
N LEU A 53 5.09 18.02 5.37
CA LEU A 53 4.07 18.99 4.96
C LEU A 53 3.45 19.76 6.15
N SER A 54 3.65 19.30 7.38
CA SER A 54 3.03 19.88 8.56
C SER A 54 3.95 20.85 9.28
N ASN A 55 3.46 22.06 9.54
CA ASN A 55 4.22 22.99 10.36
C ASN A 55 4.07 22.64 11.85
N PHE A 56 5.13 22.05 12.42
CA PHE A 56 5.26 21.81 13.87
C PHE A 56 5.99 22.95 14.60
N ASP A 57 6.69 23.82 13.88
CA ASP A 57 7.23 25.06 14.43
C ASP A 57 6.09 26.08 14.60
N GLY A 58 6.10 26.85 15.69
CA GLY A 58 4.93 27.57 16.22
C GLY A 58 4.38 28.72 15.35
N LYS A 59 4.91 28.93 14.15
CA LYS A 59 4.40 29.90 13.18
C LYS A 59 3.08 29.40 12.60
N LYS A 60 1.96 29.97 13.08
CA LYS A 60 0.65 29.84 12.43
C LYS A 60 0.80 30.22 10.95
N SER A 61 0.82 29.22 10.06
CA SER A 61 0.92 29.47 8.62
C SER A 61 -0.32 30.24 8.19
N SER A 62 -0.11 31.42 7.62
CA SER A 62 -1.18 32.23 7.07
C SER A 62 -1.90 31.45 5.97
N ARG A 63 -3.20 31.77 5.80
CA ARG A 63 -4.06 31.09 4.82
C ARG A 63 -3.42 31.08 3.45
N ILE A 64 -3.61 29.94 2.78
CA ILE A 64 -3.41 29.66 1.35
C ILE A 64 -3.44 30.94 0.51
N SER A 65 -2.34 31.21 -0.18
CA SER A 65 -2.37 31.99 -1.43
C SER A 65 -1.70 31.20 -2.54
N SER A 66 -2.13 31.46 -3.76
CA SER A 66 -2.00 30.60 -4.93
C SER A 66 -0.64 30.68 -5.64
N SER A 67 -0.25 29.55 -6.25
CA SER A 67 0.33 29.44 -7.59
C SER A 67 1.57 30.29 -7.94
N GLN A 68 2.71 29.61 -8.18
CA GLN A 68 3.49 29.67 -9.44
C GLN A 68 4.60 28.60 -9.38
N LYS A 69 4.57 27.58 -10.25
CA LYS A 69 5.32 27.47 -11.53
C LYS A 69 6.86 27.40 -11.37
N LYS A 70 7.41 26.30 -11.91
CA LYS A 70 8.84 26.00 -12.10
C LYS A 70 9.53 27.04 -13.00
N PRO A 71 10.87 27.10 -13.01
CA PRO A 71 11.57 26.61 -14.22
C PRO A 71 12.43 25.35 -14.01
N VAL A 72 12.95 24.83 -15.12
CA VAL A 72 13.74 23.59 -15.23
C VAL A 72 14.97 23.88 -16.10
N GLU A 73 16.16 23.43 -15.69
CA GLU A 73 17.28 23.08 -16.58
C GLU A 73 18.25 22.19 -15.75
N ASN A 74 18.53 20.90 -16.02
CA ASN A 74 18.97 20.12 -17.20
C ASN A 74 20.49 19.85 -17.19
N ILE A 75 20.91 18.81 -17.94
CA ILE A 75 22.26 18.21 -18.10
C ILE A 75 22.58 17.20 -16.96
N GLU A 76 22.79 15.89 -17.19
CA GLU A 76 22.66 15.08 -18.43
C GLU A 76 22.54 13.54 -18.16
N LYS A 77 22.87 12.69 -19.14
CA LYS A 77 23.14 11.23 -19.09
C LYS A 77 24.26 10.92 -20.09
N PRO A 78 25.03 9.81 -19.93
CA PRO A 78 24.80 8.70 -20.88
C PRO A 78 24.50 7.35 -20.21
N LYS A 79 24.17 6.35 -21.06
CA LYS A 79 23.75 4.99 -20.71
C LYS A 79 24.94 4.03 -20.74
N GLU A 80 24.83 2.89 -20.05
CA GLU A 80 25.13 1.60 -20.70
C GLU A 80 24.39 0.42 -20.05
N SER A 81 24.18 -0.64 -20.82
CA SER A 81 23.49 -1.90 -20.48
C SER A 81 24.50 -2.99 -20.07
N ILE A 82 24.16 -4.10 -19.39
CA ILE A 82 23.59 -5.34 -19.98
C ILE A 82 23.19 -6.33 -18.85
N GLN A 83 21.90 -6.70 -18.82
CA GLN A 83 21.30 -8.05 -18.81
C GLN A 83 21.90 -9.26 -18.02
N LYS A 84 20.97 -10.14 -17.57
CA LYS A 84 21.08 -11.53 -17.02
C LYS A 84 21.17 -11.63 -15.49
N GLN A 85 20.56 -12.62 -14.80
CA GLN A 85 19.55 -13.65 -15.13
C GLN A 85 18.87 -14.07 -13.79
N GLY A 86 17.60 -14.52 -13.80
CA GLY A 86 16.92 -15.02 -12.59
C GLY A 86 17.15 -16.52 -12.35
N PRO A 87 16.57 -17.06 -11.27
CA PRO A 87 15.71 -18.23 -11.40
C PRO A 87 14.22 -17.85 -11.43
N SER A 88 13.43 -18.65 -12.15
CA SER A 88 12.00 -18.43 -12.35
C SER A 88 11.17 -19.20 -11.32
N GLU A 89 10.37 -18.50 -10.52
CA GLU A 89 9.13 -19.05 -9.97
C GLU A 89 7.97 -18.48 -10.78
N GLU A 90 7.22 -19.37 -11.45
CA GLU A 90 6.10 -19.04 -12.34
C GLU A 90 4.87 -18.51 -11.58
N HIS A 91 4.99 -17.29 -11.07
CA HIS A 91 3.83 -16.49 -10.75
C HIS A 91 3.17 -16.08 -12.06
N ILE A 92 2.04 -16.73 -12.39
CA ILE A 92 1.18 -16.37 -13.53
C ILE A 92 0.76 -14.91 -13.35
N ALA A 93 1.46 -14.01 -14.03
CA ALA A 93 1.31 -12.56 -13.88
C ALA A 93 0.05 -12.08 -14.63
N ILE A 94 -1.12 -12.31 -14.02
CA ILE A 94 -2.40 -11.80 -14.51
C ILE A 94 -2.31 -10.27 -14.58
N LYS A 95 -2.43 -9.76 -15.81
CA LYS A 95 -1.85 -8.48 -16.20
C LYS A 95 -2.89 -7.36 -16.19
N ARG A 96 -3.12 -6.80 -14.99
CA ARG A 96 -3.93 -5.59 -14.68
C ARG A 96 -5.45 -5.76 -14.84
N LYS A 97 -6.15 -5.64 -13.72
CA LYS A 97 -7.20 -4.64 -13.40
C LYS A 97 -7.48 -4.78 -11.90
N PHE A 98 -7.83 -3.67 -11.25
CA PHE A 98 -8.36 -3.53 -9.88
C PHE A 98 -8.15 -4.75 -8.94
N GLY A 99 -7.15 -4.68 -8.04
CA GLY A 99 -6.80 -5.79 -7.15
C GLY A 99 -7.81 -5.99 -6.01
N ILE A 100 -8.94 -6.62 -6.31
CA ILE A 100 -9.98 -6.94 -5.33
C ILE A 100 -9.76 -8.34 -4.77
N SER A 101 -9.53 -8.42 -3.46
CA SER A 101 -9.56 -9.68 -2.72
C SER A 101 -10.99 -9.90 -2.22
N TYR A 102 -11.66 -10.90 -2.76
CA TYR A 102 -13.00 -11.30 -2.34
C TYR A 102 -13.00 -12.73 -1.80
N THR A 103 -13.65 -12.95 -0.67
CA THR A 103 -13.94 -14.29 -0.14
C THR A 103 -15.34 -14.69 -0.56
N ILE A 104 -15.45 -15.69 -1.43
CA ILE A 104 -16.74 -16.24 -1.88
C ILE A 104 -16.97 -17.58 -1.19
N ASN A 105 -18.05 -17.68 -0.40
CA ASN A 105 -18.50 -18.94 0.20
C ASN A 105 -19.57 -19.56 -0.68
N LEU A 106 -19.34 -20.79 -1.16
CA LEU A 106 -20.28 -21.53 -1.99
C LEU A 106 -20.83 -22.74 -1.21
N ASN A 107 -22.15 -22.87 -1.12
CA ASN A 107 -22.77 -24.10 -0.67
C ASN A 107 -22.96 -25.02 -1.88
N LEU A 108 -22.21 -26.12 -1.93
CA LEU A 108 -22.29 -27.07 -3.04
C LEU A 108 -23.54 -27.95 -2.89
N PRO A 109 -24.27 -28.24 -3.98
CA PRO A 109 -25.40 -29.17 -3.91
C PRO A 109 -24.89 -30.58 -3.59
N ALA A 110 -25.71 -31.38 -2.90
CA ALA A 110 -25.38 -32.75 -2.52
C ALA A 110 -25.50 -33.72 -3.72
N THR A 111 -24.80 -33.43 -4.81
CA THR A 111 -24.75 -34.23 -6.05
C THR A 111 -23.46 -35.03 -6.10
N THR A 112 -23.54 -36.27 -6.57
CA THR A 112 -22.39 -37.15 -6.85
C THR A 112 -21.78 -36.91 -8.24
N GLU A 113 -22.48 -36.18 -9.12
CA GLU A 113 -22.06 -35.97 -10.51
C GLU A 113 -20.90 -34.98 -10.65
N ILE A 114 -19.75 -35.49 -11.08
CA ILE A 114 -18.52 -34.71 -11.27
C ILE A 114 -18.67 -33.60 -12.33
N GLU A 115 -19.53 -33.80 -13.33
CA GLU A 115 -19.79 -32.83 -14.40
C GLU A 115 -20.45 -31.54 -13.88
N VAL A 116 -21.27 -31.64 -12.83
CA VAL A 116 -21.92 -30.47 -12.20
C VAL A 116 -20.89 -29.58 -11.53
N TYR A 117 -19.95 -30.16 -10.76
CA TYR A 117 -18.84 -29.42 -10.16
C TYR A 117 -17.96 -28.76 -11.22
N ASN A 118 -17.58 -29.50 -12.27
CA ASN A 118 -16.76 -28.97 -13.36
C ASN A 118 -17.44 -27.78 -14.07
N SER A 119 -18.74 -27.87 -14.28
CA SER A 119 -19.54 -26.78 -14.88
C SER A 119 -19.55 -25.52 -14.02
N ILE A 120 -19.70 -25.67 -12.69
CA ILE A 120 -19.68 -24.55 -11.73
C ILE A 120 -18.29 -23.87 -11.73
N PHE A 121 -17.20 -24.63 -11.60
CA PHE A 121 -15.86 -24.06 -11.56
C PHE A 121 -15.43 -23.43 -12.88
N LYS A 122 -15.86 -24.00 -14.02
CA LYS A 122 -15.63 -23.40 -15.34
C LYS A 122 -16.35 -22.06 -15.47
N ALA A 123 -17.63 -21.99 -15.10
CA ALA A 123 -18.39 -20.74 -15.14
C ALA A 123 -17.79 -19.66 -14.22
N LEU A 124 -17.34 -20.04 -13.01
CA LEU A 124 -16.68 -19.11 -12.09
C LEU A 124 -15.36 -18.55 -12.65
N LYS A 125 -14.55 -19.39 -13.31
CA LYS A 125 -13.31 -18.93 -13.96
C LYS A 125 -13.63 -17.91 -15.07
N GLU A 126 -14.50 -18.28 -16.00
CA GLU A 126 -14.82 -17.47 -17.18
C GLU A 126 -15.44 -16.11 -16.81
N ASN A 127 -16.25 -16.04 -15.75
CA ASN A 127 -16.93 -14.80 -15.35
C ASN A 127 -16.15 -13.91 -14.36
N LEU A 128 -15.07 -14.41 -13.72
CA LEU A 128 -14.36 -13.69 -12.66
C LEU A 128 -12.87 -13.44 -12.94
N LEU A 129 -12.25 -14.19 -13.85
CA LEU A 129 -10.80 -14.12 -14.10
C LEU A 129 -10.41 -13.71 -15.53
N ASP A 130 -11.31 -13.82 -16.51
CA ASP A 130 -11.00 -13.69 -17.94
C ASP A 130 -11.57 -12.38 -18.60
N GLU A 131 -11.71 -11.27 -17.84
CA GLU A 131 -12.12 -9.91 -18.33
C GLU A 131 -11.04 -8.80 -18.17
#